data_AF-A0A926NZT3-F1
#
_entry.id   AF-A0A926NZT3-F1
#
_cell.length_a   1.000
_cell.length_b   1.000
_cell.length_c   1.000
_cell.angle_alpha   90.00
_cell.angle_beta   90.00
_cell.angle_gamma   90.00
#
_symmetry.space_group_name_H-M   'P 1'
#
loop_
_entity.id
_entity.type
_entity.pdbx_description
1 polymer ?
#
loop_
_entity_poly.entity_id
_entity_poly.type
_entity_poly.pdbx_seq_one_letter_code
_entity_poly.pdbx_strand_id
1 'polypeptide(L)'
;MKRVLIISNKLTIGGAEKLLVELAVFAQKNNIQPTVLILDNYQHQYYDSILQGKGIKVVHTRIRPIKHFRAPLKMMHSAWWAIKLKYFAQKYYDSVHTIGLYNVEKVFDTITHRHRYFWNVNNSIQYFNMEYSYQQEIFGNGEDTIVSINKYQHGELYQQYGDAIKAKIVLSKLFIDDTN
;
A
#
# COMPACT_ATOMS: atom_id res chain seq x y z
N MET A 1 10.81 -19.02 2.37
CA MET A 1 9.40 -18.58 2.27
C MET A 1 9.38 -17.11 1.93
N LYS A 2 8.67 -16.70 0.87
CA LYS A 2 8.59 -15.29 0.47
C LYS A 2 7.74 -14.50 1.47
N ARG A 3 8.02 -13.22 1.66
CA ARG A 3 7.36 -12.32 2.63
C ARG A 3 6.96 -11.05 1.92
N VAL A 4 5.70 -10.63 2.11
CA VAL A 4 5.17 -9.39 1.53
C VAL A 4 4.67 -8.47 2.64
N LEU A 5 4.98 -7.18 2.51
CA LEU A 5 4.39 -6.14 3.34
C LEU A 5 3.28 -5.45 2.53
N ILE A 6 2.06 -5.41 3.06
CA ILE A 6 0.94 -4.71 2.45
C ILE A 6 0.53 -3.54 3.36
N ILE A 7 0.45 -2.33 2.80
CA ILE A 7 0.31 -1.09 3.55
C ILE A 7 -0.96 -0.37 3.14
N SER A 8 -1.74 0.08 4.12
CA SER A 8 -2.90 0.95 3.95
C SER A 8 -3.03 1.89 5.16
N ASN A 9 -3.91 2.87 5.13
CA ASN A 9 -4.28 3.69 6.28
C ASN A 9 -5.51 3.19 7.04
N LYS A 10 -6.27 2.26 6.45
CA LYS A 10 -7.49 1.73 7.07
C LYS A 10 -7.81 0.30 6.60
N LEU A 11 -8.67 -0.35 7.38
CA LEU A 11 -9.26 -1.68 7.22
C LEU A 11 -10.77 -1.64 7.55
N THR A 12 -11.42 -0.53 7.17
CA THR A 12 -12.89 -0.41 7.21
C THR A 12 -13.53 -1.09 6.00
N ILE A 13 -14.86 -1.12 5.93
CA ILE A 13 -15.57 -1.61 4.74
C ILE A 13 -15.35 -0.61 3.59
N GLY A 14 -14.74 -1.08 2.50
CA GLY A 14 -14.41 -0.27 1.32
C GLY A 14 -13.72 -1.09 0.24
N GLY A 15 -13.67 -0.56 -0.99
CA GLY A 15 -13.13 -1.28 -2.15
C GLY A 15 -11.61 -1.52 -2.07
N ALA A 16 -10.85 -0.51 -1.64
CA ALA A 16 -9.40 -0.62 -1.45
C ALA A 16 -9.04 -1.59 -0.32
N GLU A 17 -9.84 -1.61 0.75
CA GLU A 17 -9.66 -2.50 1.88
C GLU A 17 -10.02 -3.94 1.53
N LYS A 18 -11.09 -4.16 0.75
CA LYS A 18 -11.42 -5.47 0.20
C LYS A 18 -10.28 -6.00 -0.69
N LEU A 19 -9.74 -5.16 -1.58
CA LEU A 19 -8.55 -5.50 -2.38
C LEU A 19 -7.38 -5.94 -1.50
N LEU A 20 -7.06 -5.16 -0.45
CA LEU A 20 -5.97 -5.50 0.47
C LEU A 20 -6.17 -6.89 1.07
N VAL A 21 -7.38 -7.20 1.53
CA VAL A 21 -7.71 -8.50 2.12
C VAL A 21 -7.54 -9.62 1.10
N GLU A 22 -8.05 -9.44 -0.13
CA GLU A 22 -7.91 -10.41 -1.20
C GLU A 22 -6.45 -10.66 -1.56
N LEU A 23 -5.62 -9.61 -1.64
CA LEU A 23 -4.18 -9.74 -1.87
C LEU A 23 -3.48 -10.50 -0.75
N ALA A 24 -3.83 -10.21 0.51
CA ALA A 24 -3.23 -10.88 1.66
C ALA A 24 -3.60 -12.38 1.69
N VAL A 25 -4.87 -12.71 1.43
CA VAL A 25 -5.34 -14.09 1.36
C VAL A 25 -4.74 -14.82 0.16
N PHE A 26 -4.65 -14.18 -1.00
CA PHE A 26 -4.00 -14.72 -2.19
C PHE A 26 -2.52 -15.02 -1.93
N ALA A 27 -1.79 -14.09 -1.30
CA ALA A 27 -0.39 -14.30 -0.92
C ALA A 27 -0.24 -15.54 -0.04
N GLN A 28 -1.07 -15.65 1.00
CA GLN A 28 -1.05 -16.80 1.92
C GLN A 28 -1.31 -18.12 1.19
N LYS A 29 -2.33 -18.18 0.31
CA LYS A 29 -2.64 -19.37 -0.51
C LYS A 29 -1.48 -19.80 -1.41
N ASN A 30 -0.60 -18.86 -1.77
CA ASN A 30 0.56 -19.08 -2.64
C ASN A 30 1.88 -19.20 -1.87
N ASN A 31 1.86 -19.56 -0.59
CA ASN A 31 3.05 -19.73 0.25
C ASN A 31 3.91 -18.45 0.39
N ILE A 32 3.28 -17.29 0.29
CA ILE A 32 3.87 -15.98 0.58
C ILE A 32 3.29 -15.54 1.92
N GLN A 33 4.15 -15.12 2.85
CA GLN A 33 3.73 -14.67 4.18
C GLN A 33 3.38 -13.17 4.15
N PRO A 34 2.09 -12.78 4.21
CA PRO A 34 1.71 -11.37 4.29
C PRO A 34 1.88 -10.81 5.70
N THR A 35 2.33 -9.56 5.76
CA THR A 35 2.17 -8.67 6.92
C THR A 35 1.41 -7.44 6.46
N VAL A 36 0.32 -7.11 7.15
CA VAL A 36 -0.49 -5.93 6.88
C VAL A 36 -0.08 -4.83 7.86
N LEU A 37 0.26 -3.66 7.34
CA LEU A 37 0.62 -2.47 8.12
C LEU A 37 -0.42 -1.37 7.90
N ILE A 38 -1.10 -0.99 8.97
CA ILE A 38 -2.10 0.06 8.98
C ILE A 38 -1.52 1.34 9.56
N LEU A 39 -1.46 2.37 8.71
CA LEU A 39 -0.87 3.66 9.00
C LEU A 39 -1.83 4.56 9.76
N ASP A 40 -1.29 5.31 10.71
CA ASP A 40 -1.96 6.41 11.43
C ASP A 40 -3.17 6.04 12.29
N ASN A 41 -3.60 4.77 12.26
CA ASN A 41 -4.73 4.26 13.02
C ASN A 41 -4.31 3.14 13.99
N TYR A 42 -4.59 3.31 15.28
CA TYR A 42 -4.32 2.33 16.35
C TYR A 42 -5.57 1.56 16.81
N GLN A 43 -6.73 1.88 16.27
CA GLN A 43 -7.99 1.24 16.63
C GLN A 43 -8.18 -0.02 15.80
N HIS A 44 -8.78 -1.03 16.43
CA HIS A 44 -9.28 -2.22 15.75
C HIS A 44 -10.36 -1.84 14.74
N GLN A 45 -10.30 -2.39 13.53
CA GLN A 45 -11.22 -2.12 12.43
C GLN A 45 -11.88 -3.41 11.95
N TYR A 46 -12.78 -3.28 10.96
CA TYR A 46 -13.64 -4.36 10.51
C TYR A 46 -12.86 -5.59 10.02
N TYR A 47 -11.87 -5.39 9.14
CA TYR A 47 -11.12 -6.51 8.54
C TYR A 47 -10.01 -7.07 9.44
N ASP A 48 -9.70 -6.46 10.59
CA ASP A 48 -8.67 -6.94 11.49
C ASP A 48 -8.93 -8.37 11.95
N SER A 49 -10.12 -8.65 12.47
CA SER A 49 -10.50 -9.98 12.96
C SER A 49 -10.44 -11.03 11.85
N ILE A 50 -10.78 -10.66 10.61
CA ILE A 50 -10.79 -11.56 9.46
C ILE A 50 -9.36 -11.96 9.07
N LEU A 51 -8.44 -10.99 9.02
CA LEU A 51 -7.03 -11.25 8.71
C LEU A 51 -6.35 -12.02 9.84
N GLN A 52 -6.58 -11.63 11.09
CA GLN A 52 -6.03 -12.31 12.27
C GLN A 52 -6.55 -13.74 12.41
N GLY A 53 -7.83 -13.99 12.14
CA GLY A 53 -8.42 -15.34 12.11
C GLY A 53 -7.81 -16.26 11.05
N LYS A 54 -7.16 -15.69 10.02
CA LYS A 54 -6.37 -16.43 9.02
C LYS A 54 -4.89 -16.55 9.39
N GLY A 55 -4.48 -16.07 10.57
CA GLY A 55 -3.07 -16.04 10.99
C GLY A 55 -2.23 -14.98 10.26
N ILE A 56 -2.87 -14.01 9.58
CA ILE A 56 -2.17 -12.91 8.92
C ILE A 56 -1.83 -11.85 9.97
N LYS A 57 -0.56 -11.46 10.04
CA LYS A 57 -0.10 -10.44 10.98
C LYS A 57 -0.60 -9.07 10.54
N VAL A 58 -1.42 -8.44 11.38
CA VAL A 58 -1.85 -7.04 11.21
C VAL A 58 -1.14 -6.17 12.24
N VAL A 59 -0.58 -5.05 11.80
CA VAL A 59 0.17 -4.13 12.64
C VAL A 59 -0.34 -2.72 12.44
N HIS A 60 -0.77 -2.11 13.53
CA HIS A 60 -1.21 -0.72 13.55
C HIS A 60 -0.09 0.17 14.06
N THR A 61 0.34 1.14 13.25
CA THR A 61 1.37 2.09 13.70
C THR A 61 1.38 3.39 12.91
N ARG A 62 2.16 4.35 13.42
CA ARG A 62 2.54 5.55 12.70
C ARG A 62 3.96 5.38 12.20
N ILE A 63 4.25 5.91 11.03
CA ILE A 63 5.64 6.02 10.55
C ILE A 63 6.14 7.47 10.58
N ARG A 64 5.21 8.44 10.74
CA ARG A 64 5.53 9.84 10.91
C ARG A 64 5.85 10.16 12.38
N PRO A 65 6.73 11.15 12.66
CA PRO A 65 7.12 11.52 14.02
C PRO A 65 5.90 11.91 14.86
N ILE A 66 5.81 11.39 16.07
CA ILE A 66 4.79 11.82 17.04
C ILE A 66 5.28 13.10 17.69
N LYS A 67 4.64 14.24 17.38
CA LYS A 67 5.01 15.56 17.93
C LYS A 67 4.79 15.69 19.45
N HIS A 68 3.94 14.86 20.05
CA HIS A 68 3.58 14.96 21.47
C HIS A 68 3.83 13.66 22.23
N PHE A 69 4.63 13.74 23.30
CA PHE A 69 5.13 12.65 24.15
C PHE A 69 4.07 11.90 24.99
N ARG A 70 2.77 12.00 24.67
CA ARG A 70 1.68 11.46 25.50
C ARG A 70 1.62 9.91 25.54
N ALA A 71 2.39 9.21 24.68
CA ALA A 71 2.41 7.75 24.64
C ALA A 71 3.80 7.21 24.21
N PRO A 72 4.77 7.10 25.14
CA PRO A 72 6.16 6.76 24.81
C PRO A 72 6.32 5.37 24.16
N LEU A 73 5.57 4.35 24.62
CA LEU A 73 5.60 3.02 24.02
C LEU A 73 5.14 3.03 22.55
N LYS A 74 4.06 3.76 22.24
CA LYS A 74 3.57 3.91 20.86
C LYS A 74 4.58 4.65 19.99
N MET A 75 5.29 5.62 20.58
CA MET A 75 6.34 6.37 19.90
C MET A 75 7.56 5.49 19.58
N MET A 76 8.03 4.69 20.54
CA MET A 76 9.13 3.75 20.29
C MET A 76 8.74 2.72 19.23
N HIS A 77 7.54 2.16 19.30
CA HIS A 77 7.05 1.23 18.28
C HIS A 77 6.99 1.89 16.90
N SER A 78 6.50 3.12 16.82
CA SER A 78 6.44 3.92 15.59
C SER A 78 7.84 4.22 15.03
N ALA A 79 8.78 4.67 15.86
CA ALA A 79 10.17 4.90 15.49
C ALA A 79 10.85 3.60 15.03
N TRP A 80 10.62 2.49 15.73
CA TRP A 80 11.13 1.19 15.33
C TRP A 80 10.62 0.78 13.95
N TRP A 81 9.33 0.98 13.66
CA TRP A 81 8.79 0.70 12.32
C TRP A 81 9.37 1.62 11.26
N ALA A 82 9.51 2.91 11.54
CA ALA A 82 10.14 3.84 10.60
C ALA A 82 11.58 3.40 10.27
N ILE A 83 12.37 3.04 11.29
CA ILE A 83 13.74 2.52 11.13
C ILE A 83 13.72 1.17 10.37
N LYS A 84 12.82 0.26 10.75
CA LYS A 84 12.67 -1.05 10.11
C LYS A 84 12.38 -0.92 8.62
N LEU A 85 11.50 0.00 8.26
CA LEU A 85 11.13 0.22 6.86
C LEU A 85 12.22 0.95 6.08
N LYS A 86 12.90 1.92 6.71
CA LYS A 86 13.94 2.71 6.05
C LYS A 86 15.21 1.92 5.80
N TYR A 87 15.64 1.11 6.77
CA TYR A 87 16.94 0.44 6.70
C TYR A 87 16.86 -1.07 6.48
N PHE A 88 15.72 -1.69 6.79
CA PHE A 88 15.61 -3.14 6.81
C PHE A 88 14.47 -3.72 5.98
N ALA A 89 13.67 -2.91 5.27
CA ALA A 89 12.57 -3.42 4.46
C ALA A 89 13.05 -4.51 3.49
N GLN A 90 14.16 -4.25 2.78
CA GLN A 90 14.76 -5.17 1.81
C GLN A 90 15.19 -6.52 2.42
N LYS A 91 15.51 -6.55 3.72
CA LYS A 91 15.90 -7.76 4.43
C LYS A 91 14.68 -8.56 4.91
N TYR A 92 13.61 -7.88 5.29
CA TYR A 92 12.43 -8.49 5.90
C TYR A 92 11.34 -8.88 4.91
N TYR A 93 11.30 -8.24 3.74
CA TYR A 93 10.27 -8.44 2.74
C TYR A 93 10.89 -8.59 1.35
N ASP A 94 10.27 -9.43 0.53
CA ASP A 94 10.62 -9.61 -0.88
C ASP A 94 9.92 -8.56 -1.75
N SER A 95 8.76 -8.06 -1.31
CA SER A 95 8.05 -6.93 -1.92
C SER A 95 7.27 -6.11 -0.90
N VAL A 96 7.05 -4.84 -1.23
CA VAL A 96 6.21 -3.92 -0.46
C VAL A 96 5.09 -3.41 -1.36
N HIS A 97 3.85 -3.56 -0.93
CA HIS A 97 2.66 -3.18 -1.65
C HIS A 97 1.95 -2.08 -0.86
N THR A 98 1.83 -0.89 -1.44
CA THR A 98 1.08 0.22 -0.84
C THR A 98 -0.24 0.38 -1.58
N ILE A 99 -1.35 0.26 -0.86
CA ILE A 99 -2.70 0.33 -1.42
C ILE A 99 -3.16 1.79 -1.45
N GLY A 100 -3.39 2.30 -2.66
CA GLY A 100 -3.76 3.69 -2.90
C GLY A 100 -2.55 4.63 -2.96
N LEU A 101 -2.47 5.44 -4.03
CA LEU A 101 -1.39 6.43 -4.22
C LEU A 101 -1.36 7.50 -3.10
N TYR A 102 -2.50 7.81 -2.51
CA TYR A 102 -2.59 8.70 -1.34
C TYR A 102 -1.84 8.15 -0.10
N ASN A 103 -1.68 6.82 0.01
CA ASN A 103 -0.86 6.21 1.06
C ASN A 103 0.62 6.19 0.69
N VAL A 104 0.95 6.21 -0.61
CA VAL A 104 2.34 6.25 -1.09
C VAL A 104 3.03 7.53 -0.64
N GLU A 105 2.38 8.68 -0.77
CA GLU A 105 2.87 9.97 -0.25
C GLU A 105 3.25 9.92 1.23
N LYS A 106 2.57 9.09 2.02
CA LYS A 106 2.88 8.98 3.45
C LYS A 106 4.15 8.19 3.71
N VAL A 107 4.48 7.24 2.84
CA VAL A 107 5.51 6.22 3.07
C VAL A 107 6.72 6.34 2.14
N PHE A 108 6.65 7.15 1.08
CA PHE A 108 7.61 7.18 -0.03
C PHE A 108 9.06 7.31 0.45
N ASP A 109 9.33 8.30 1.30
CA ASP A 109 10.67 8.56 1.84
C ASP A 109 11.07 7.65 3.02
N THR A 110 10.10 6.91 3.57
CA THR A 110 10.32 6.03 4.72
C THR A 110 10.62 4.60 4.30
N ILE A 111 10.18 4.18 3.11
CA ILE A 111 10.34 2.80 2.64
C ILE A 111 11.39 2.76 1.52
N THR A 112 12.58 2.28 1.88
CA THR A 112 13.65 2.00 0.92
C THR A 112 13.60 0.53 0.53
N HIS A 113 13.13 0.25 -0.69
CA HIS A 113 12.95 -1.12 -1.19
C HIS A 113 13.01 -1.13 -2.73
N ARG A 114 13.62 -2.16 -3.33
CA ARG A 114 13.76 -2.29 -4.80
C ARG A 114 12.51 -2.83 -5.52
N HIS A 115 11.62 -3.48 -4.78
CA HIS A 115 10.38 -4.03 -5.32
C HIS A 115 9.19 -3.42 -4.59
N ARG A 116 8.82 -2.19 -4.98
CA ARG A 116 7.65 -1.49 -4.46
C ARG A 116 6.53 -1.51 -5.48
N TYR A 117 5.33 -1.85 -5.01
CA TYR A 117 4.12 -1.91 -5.81
C TYR A 117 3.12 -0.88 -5.26
N PHE A 118 2.81 0.13 -6.06
CA PHE A 118 1.91 1.22 -5.70
C PHE A 118 0.58 1.02 -6.43
N TRP A 119 -0.45 0.62 -5.69
CA TRP A 119 -1.75 0.32 -6.29
C TRP A 119 -2.56 1.60 -6.45
N ASN A 120 -2.87 1.95 -7.70
CA ASN A 120 -3.86 2.99 -7.97
C ASN A 120 -5.27 2.38 -7.88
N VAL A 121 -6.00 2.77 -6.85
CA VAL A 121 -7.37 2.31 -6.58
C VAL A 121 -8.41 3.42 -6.71
N ASN A 122 -7.97 4.66 -6.99
CA ASN A 122 -8.86 5.80 -7.21
C ASN A 122 -9.18 5.91 -8.70
N ASN A 123 -10.37 6.37 -9.05
CA ASN A 123 -10.78 6.56 -10.45
C ASN A 123 -11.27 8.00 -10.62
N SER A 124 -10.72 8.74 -11.58
CA SER A 124 -11.10 10.14 -11.79
C SER A 124 -12.54 10.27 -12.28
N ILE A 125 -13.14 9.20 -12.82
CA ILE A 125 -14.57 9.16 -13.19
C ILE A 125 -15.52 9.46 -12.02
N GLN A 126 -15.06 9.29 -10.77
CA GLN A 126 -15.81 9.69 -9.57
C GLN A 126 -15.78 11.20 -9.32
N TYR A 127 -14.89 11.93 -10.01
CA TYR A 127 -14.56 13.35 -9.81
C TYR A 127 -14.12 14.00 -11.14
N PHE A 128 -15.05 14.15 -12.09
CA PHE A 128 -14.83 14.59 -13.49
C PHE A 128 -14.01 15.88 -13.72
N ASN A 129 -13.70 16.67 -12.68
CA ASN A 129 -12.93 17.91 -12.75
C ASN A 129 -11.80 18.00 -11.71
N MET A 130 -11.42 16.90 -11.06
CA MET A 130 -10.33 16.91 -10.09
C MET A 130 -9.09 16.28 -10.68
N GLU A 131 -8.05 17.09 -10.84
CA GLU A 131 -6.69 16.61 -11.03
C GLU A 131 -6.24 15.81 -9.79
N TYR A 132 -5.47 14.77 -10.02
CA TYR A 132 -4.77 14.10 -8.92
C TYR A 132 -3.78 15.09 -8.28
N SER A 133 -3.71 15.11 -6.96
CA SER A 133 -2.78 15.97 -6.23
C SER A 133 -1.47 15.25 -5.88
N TYR A 134 -1.11 14.20 -6.63
CA TYR A 134 0.07 13.39 -6.33
C TYR A 134 1.37 14.09 -6.73
N GLN A 135 2.37 13.96 -5.86
CA GLN A 135 3.75 14.38 -6.12
C GLN A 135 4.36 13.58 -7.28
N GLN A 136 5.01 14.27 -8.23
CA GLN A 136 5.57 13.66 -9.43
C GLN A 136 6.69 12.66 -9.11
N GLU A 137 7.40 12.87 -8.00
CA GLU A 137 8.50 12.05 -7.50
C GLU A 137 8.09 10.58 -7.29
N ILE A 138 6.82 10.33 -6.97
CA ILE A 138 6.25 8.99 -6.80
C ILE A 138 6.41 8.14 -8.07
N PHE A 139 6.40 8.78 -9.23
CA PHE A 139 6.48 8.12 -10.52
C PHE A 139 7.92 8.09 -11.08
N GLY A 140 8.88 8.75 -10.42
CA GLY A 140 10.21 9.02 -10.95
C GLY A 140 11.22 7.87 -10.84
N ASN A 141 10.90 6.76 -10.16
CA ASN A 141 11.82 5.64 -9.97
C ASN A 141 11.44 4.43 -10.84
N GLY A 142 12.36 4.00 -11.71
CA GLY A 142 12.16 2.86 -12.63
C GLY A 142 12.12 1.47 -11.97
N GLU A 143 12.54 1.34 -10.71
CA GLU A 143 12.40 0.10 -9.95
C GLU A 143 11.00 -0.07 -9.32
N ASP A 144 10.23 1.02 -9.23
CA ASP A 144 8.86 0.98 -8.72
C ASP A 144 7.89 0.47 -9.77
N THR A 145 6.81 -0.16 -9.30
CA THR A 145 5.70 -0.59 -10.14
C THR A 145 4.40 0.09 -9.72
N ILE A 146 3.78 0.85 -10.61
CA ILE A 146 2.41 1.35 -10.44
C ILE A 146 1.45 0.28 -10.97
N VAL A 147 0.51 -0.14 -10.13
CA VAL A 147 -0.51 -1.13 -10.49
C VAL A 147 -1.84 -0.41 -10.68
N SER A 148 -2.29 -0.32 -11.93
CA SER A 148 -3.63 0.19 -12.27
C SER A 148 -4.60 -0.98 -12.32
N ILE A 149 -5.78 -0.83 -11.71
CA ILE A 149 -6.76 -1.92 -11.60
C ILE A 149 -7.73 -1.98 -12.80
N ASN A 150 -7.72 -0.94 -13.63
CA ASN A 150 -8.46 -0.88 -14.88
C ASN A 150 -7.79 0.08 -15.88
N LYS A 151 -8.23 0.01 -17.15
CA LYS A 151 -7.67 0.83 -18.24
C LYS A 151 -7.92 2.33 -18.10
N TYR A 152 -9.00 2.72 -17.41
CA TYR A 152 -9.35 4.13 -17.23
C TYR A 152 -8.32 4.82 -16.34
N GLN A 153 -8.02 4.23 -15.19
CA GLN A 153 -6.98 4.72 -14.28
C GLN A 153 -5.60 4.81 -14.92
N HIS A 154 -5.28 3.87 -15.80
CA HIS A 154 -4.03 3.89 -16.56
C HIS A 154 -4.01 5.11 -17.49
N GLY A 155 -5.06 5.32 -18.28
CA GLY A 155 -5.19 6.49 -19.16
C GLY A 155 -5.15 7.81 -18.40
N GLU A 156 -5.87 7.91 -17.29
CA GLU A 156 -5.93 9.11 -16.43
C GLU A 156 -4.54 9.47 -15.85
N LEU A 157 -3.81 8.48 -15.33
CA LEU A 157 -2.44 8.71 -14.83
C LEU A 157 -1.49 9.16 -15.93
N TYR A 158 -1.54 8.53 -17.11
CA TYR A 158 -0.68 8.90 -18.24
C TYR A 158 -1.02 10.29 -18.79
N GLN A 159 -2.30 10.65 -18.83
CA GLN A 159 -2.74 11.96 -19.31
C GLN A 159 -2.21 13.09 -18.41
N GLN A 160 -2.17 12.88 -17.09
CA GLN A 160 -1.76 13.92 -16.15
C GLN A 160 -0.25 13.91 -15.84
N TYR A 161 0.39 12.75 -15.80
CA TYR A 161 1.78 12.59 -15.31
C TYR A 161 2.75 12.01 -16.35
N GLY A 162 2.36 11.86 -17.62
CA GLY A 162 3.10 11.14 -18.65
C GLY A 162 4.61 11.37 -18.64
N ASP A 163 5.05 12.63 -18.59
CA ASP A 163 6.48 12.99 -18.61
C ASP A 163 7.24 12.63 -17.31
N ALA A 164 6.53 12.53 -16.19
CA ALA A 164 7.08 12.16 -14.89
C ALA A 164 7.16 10.64 -14.68
N ILE A 165 6.41 9.84 -15.46
CA ILE A 165 6.31 8.39 -15.28
C ILE A 165 7.57 7.71 -15.82
N LYS A 166 8.43 7.32 -14.89
CA LYS A 166 9.58 6.42 -15.11
C LYS A 166 9.35 5.04 -14.52
N ALA A 167 8.47 4.93 -13.52
CA ALA A 167 8.04 3.68 -12.92
C ALA A 167 7.38 2.75 -13.93
N LYS A 168 7.52 1.43 -13.72
CA LYS A 168 6.82 0.44 -14.53
C LYS A 168 5.33 0.53 -14.25
N ILE A 169 4.49 0.60 -15.29
CA ILE A 169 3.04 0.54 -15.13
C ILE A 169 2.52 -0.83 -15.55
N VAL A 170 1.72 -1.45 -14.68
CA VAL A 170 1.08 -2.74 -14.92
C VAL A 170 -0.42 -2.61 -14.76
N LEU A 171 -1.15 -3.15 -15.72
CA LEU A 171 -2.59 -3.30 -15.64
C LEU A 171 -2.94 -4.64 -14.98
N SER A 172 -3.67 -4.59 -13.87
CA SER A 172 -4.13 -5.77 -13.13
C SER A 172 -5.65 -5.79 -13.12
N LYS A 173 -6.28 -6.68 -13.91
CA LYS A 173 -7.75 -6.85 -13.85
C LYS A 173 -8.11 -7.45 -12.49
N LEU A 174 -8.71 -6.65 -11.61
CA LEU A 174 -9.07 -7.09 -10.24
C LEU A 174 -10.27 -8.05 -10.17
N PHE A 175 -10.97 -8.22 -11.29
CA PHE A 175 -12.06 -9.17 -11.40
C PHE A 175 -11.66 -10.23 -12.42
N ILE A 176 -11.27 -11.39 -11.92
CA ILE A 176 -11.33 -12.63 -12.71
C ILE A 176 -12.83 -12.81 -12.99
N ASP A 177 -13.22 -12.87 -14.26
CA ASP A 177 -14.56 -13.31 -14.60
C ASP A 177 -14.71 -14.74 -14.06
N ASP A 178 -15.69 -14.98 -13.20
CA ASP A 178 -16.17 -16.33 -12.87
C ASP A 178 -16.96 -16.92 -14.07
N THR A 179 -16.37 -16.88 -15.26
CA THR A 179 -16.87 -17.66 -16.40
C THR A 179 -15.93 -18.83 -16.64
N ASN A 180 -16.17 -19.88 -15.84
CA ASN A 180 -16.06 -21.25 -16.32
C ASN A 180 -17.41 -21.65 -16.91
#